data_AF-A0AAU6RSN1-F1
#
_entry.id   AF-A0AAU6RSN1-F1
#
_cell.length_a   1.000
_cell.length_b   1.000
_cell.length_c   1.000
_cell.angle_alpha   90.00
_cell.angle_beta   90.00
_cell.angle_gamma   90.00
#
_symmetry.space_group_name_H-M   'P 1'
#
loop_
_entity.id
_entity.type
_entity.pdbx_description
1 polymer ?
#
loop_
_entity_poly.entity_id
_entity_poly.type
_entity_poly.pdbx_seq_one_letter_code
_entity_poly.pdbx_strand_id
1 'polypeptide(L)'
;MLFKGIVSGLALYIVLVVLDILFKTNTERLLLNIDFITGQATSPFLLEVTLHLLVSIILYFSLSRLFRYKGLYIAAYIVLFVVFIGLFFILSHLSLTIHYDLTIKLMFVWLLGHTFYLYIVHLMIKHAYS
;
A
#
# COMPACT_ATOMS: atom_id res chain seq x y z
N MET A 1 11.78 12.04 7.45
CA MET A 1 11.56 11.10 6.32
C MET A 1 11.03 9.76 6.82
N LEU A 2 11.74 9.09 7.74
CA LEU A 2 11.29 7.82 8.36
C LEU A 2 9.90 7.92 9.02
N PHE A 3 9.70 8.89 9.92
CA PHE A 3 8.41 9.10 10.58
C PHE A 3 7.25 9.28 9.58
N LYS A 4 7.44 10.06 8.52
CA LYS A 4 6.39 10.31 7.50
C LYS A 4 6.08 9.06 6.67
N GLY A 5 7.09 8.23 6.38
CA GLY A 5 6.91 6.92 5.74
C GLY A 5 6.11 5.94 6.61
N ILE A 6 6.40 5.91 7.92
CA ILE A 6 5.65 5.10 8.89
C ILE A 6 4.20 5.57 8.97
N VAL A 7 3.98 6.87 9.20
CA VAL A 7 2.63 7.44 9.33
C VAL A 7 1.79 7.21 8.08
N SER A 8 2.35 7.41 6.88
CA SER A 8 1.62 7.16 5.64
C SER A 8 1.29 5.67 5.42
N GLY A 9 2.20 4.76 5.80
CA GLY A 9 1.94 3.31 5.72
C GLY A 9 0.86 2.86 6.69
N LEU A 10 0.90 3.33 7.95
CA LEU A 10 -0.15 3.08 8.93
C LEU A 10 -1.49 3.69 8.48
N ALA A 11 -1.47 4.88 7.88
CA ALA A 11 -2.68 5.50 7.34
C ALA A 11 -3.31 4.66 6.23
N LEU A 12 -2.51 4.08 5.32
CA LEU A 12 -3.02 3.14 4.30
C LEU A 12 -3.72 1.95 4.96
N TYR A 13 -3.07 1.32 5.94
CA TYR A 13 -3.66 0.19 6.66
C TYR A 13 -5.00 0.56 7.31
N ILE A 14 -5.07 1.69 8.02
CA ILE A 14 -6.31 2.17 8.66
C ILE A 14 -7.38 2.45 7.62
N VAL A 15 -7.03 3.09 6.49
CA VAL A 15 -7.99 3.37 5.41
C VAL A 15 -8.54 2.07 4.84
N LEU A 16 -7.70 1.07 4.57
CA LEU A 16 -8.17 -0.23 4.07
C LEU A 16 -9.08 -0.91 5.08
N VAL A 17 -8.72 -0.95 6.37
CA VAL A 17 -9.60 -1.51 7.42
C VAL A 17 -10.97 -0.86 7.41
N VAL A 18 -11.04 0.48 7.34
CA VAL A 18 -12.33 1.21 7.29
C VAL A 18 -13.10 0.86 6.01
N LEU A 19 -12.45 0.85 4.85
CA LEU A 19 -13.10 0.50 3.59
C LEU A 19 -13.55 -0.97 3.57
N ASP A 20 -12.77 -1.88 4.13
CA ASP A 20 -13.10 -3.30 4.21
C ASP A 20 -14.34 -3.55 5.06
N ILE A 21 -14.51 -2.82 6.16
CA ILE A 21 -15.74 -2.82 6.96
C ILE A 21 -16.93 -2.31 6.14
N LEU A 22 -16.76 -1.20 5.42
CA LEU A 22 -17.84 -0.56 4.64
C LEU A 22 -18.28 -1.41 3.44
N PHE A 23 -17.34 -2.00 2.71
CA PHE A 23 -17.58 -2.74 1.47
C PHE A 23 -17.67 -4.25 1.66
N LYS A 24 -17.49 -4.74 2.90
CA LYS A 24 -17.46 -6.16 3.27
C LYS A 24 -16.42 -6.91 2.41
N THR A 25 -15.18 -6.46 2.53
CA THR A 25 -14.00 -7.00 1.84
C THR A 25 -12.87 -7.28 2.85
N ASN A 26 -11.71 -7.70 2.36
CA ASN A 26 -10.55 -8.11 3.18
C ASN A 26 -9.21 -7.74 2.51
N THR A 27 -9.11 -6.52 1.98
CA THR A 27 -7.91 -6.00 1.31
C THR A 27 -6.76 -5.70 2.27
N GLU A 28 -7.04 -5.36 3.52
CA GLU A 28 -6.05 -5.20 4.59
C GLU A 28 -5.25 -6.48 4.82
N ARG A 29 -5.91 -7.64 4.71
CA ARG A 29 -5.22 -8.94 4.76
C ARG A 29 -4.31 -9.13 3.57
N LEU A 30 -4.75 -8.77 2.36
CA LEU A 30 -3.92 -8.84 1.15
C LEU A 30 -2.69 -7.91 1.25
N LEU A 31 -2.87 -6.73 1.85
CA LEU A 31 -1.81 -5.74 2.03
C LEU A 31 -0.65 -6.28 2.89
N LEU A 32 -0.97 -7.05 3.92
CA LEU A 32 -0.03 -7.53 4.93
C LEU A 32 0.42 -8.98 4.70
N ASN A 33 -0.25 -9.73 3.83
CA ASN A 33 0.03 -11.14 3.65
C ASN A 33 1.49 -11.38 3.21
N ILE A 34 2.20 -12.22 3.96
CA ILE A 34 3.57 -12.67 3.68
C ILE A 34 3.70 -14.20 3.68
N ASP A 35 2.58 -14.92 3.60
CA ASP A 35 2.57 -16.39 3.62
C ASP A 35 3.43 -17.01 2.51
N PHE A 36 3.55 -16.34 1.36
CA PHE A 36 4.42 -16.72 0.25
C PHE A 36 5.91 -16.61 0.57
N ILE A 37 6.29 -15.86 1.61
CA ILE A 37 7.65 -15.75 2.13
C ILE A 37 7.86 -16.74 3.26
N THR A 38 6.92 -16.82 4.21
CA THR A 38 7.09 -17.60 5.44
C THR A 38 6.71 -19.07 5.28
N GLY A 39 5.91 -19.42 4.26
CA GLY A 39 5.30 -20.73 4.08
C GLY A 39 4.27 -21.09 5.15
N GLN A 40 3.86 -20.12 5.97
CA GLN A 40 2.97 -20.33 7.12
C GLN A 40 1.65 -19.60 6.92
N ALA A 41 0.55 -20.24 7.35
CA ALA A 41 -0.79 -19.67 7.26
C ALA A 41 -1.00 -18.45 8.17
N THR A 42 -0.17 -18.33 9.21
CA THR A 42 -0.20 -17.23 10.15
C THR A 42 1.22 -16.76 10.37
N SER A 43 1.46 -15.46 10.20
CA SER A 43 2.71 -14.84 10.62
C SER A 43 2.43 -13.86 11.77
N PRO A 44 3.42 -13.52 12.61
CA PRO A 44 3.22 -12.50 13.63
C PRO A 44 2.81 -11.18 12.99
N PHE A 45 1.67 -10.61 13.38
CA PHE A 45 1.16 -9.35 12.84
C PHE A 45 2.20 -8.21 12.85
N LEU A 46 3.02 -8.13 13.91
CA LEU A 46 4.07 -7.13 14.00
C LEU A 46 5.13 -7.28 12.89
N LEU A 47 5.44 -8.51 12.47
CA LEU A 47 6.36 -8.78 11.37
C LEU A 47 5.76 -8.32 10.04
N GLU A 48 4.51 -8.69 9.77
CA GLU A 48 3.78 -8.31 8.55
C GLU A 48 3.71 -6.79 8.40
N VAL A 49 3.28 -6.10 9.46
CA VAL A 49 3.21 -4.63 9.47
C VAL A 49 4.59 -4.01 9.30
N THR A 50 5.62 -4.53 9.98
CA THR A 50 6.98 -3.98 9.85
C THR A 50 7.48 -4.07 8.41
N LEU A 51 7.31 -5.21 7.75
CA LEU A 51 7.70 -5.39 6.35
C LEU A 51 6.93 -4.44 5.42
N HIS A 52 5.63 -4.27 5.65
CA HIS A 52 4.83 -3.30 4.90
C HIS A 52 5.31 -1.86 5.11
N LEU A 53 5.61 -1.47 6.35
CA LEU A 53 6.10 -0.13 6.67
C LEU A 53 7.45 0.16 6.02
N LEU A 54 8.33 -0.84 5.88
CA LEU A 54 9.59 -0.68 5.13
C LEU A 54 9.33 -0.26 3.68
N VAL A 55 8.36 -0.90 3.00
CA VAL A 55 7.98 -0.53 1.63
C VAL A 55 7.47 0.92 1.58
N SER A 56 6.60 1.31 2.52
CA SER A 56 6.10 2.69 2.59
C SER A 56 7.20 3.72 2.84
N ILE A 57 8.19 3.42 3.69
CA ILE A 57 9.35 4.30 3.92
C ILE A 57 10.14 4.50 2.63
N ILE A 58 10.41 3.41 1.89
CA ILE A 58 11.15 3.46 0.62
C ILE A 58 10.38 4.28 -0.42
N LEU A 59 9.07 4.07 -0.54
CA LEU A 59 8.22 4.83 -1.45
C LEU A 59 8.18 6.32 -1.10
N TYR A 60 7.94 6.65 0.17
CA TYR A 60 7.92 8.04 0.64
C TYR A 60 9.25 8.73 0.36
N PHE A 61 10.37 8.08 0.67
CA PHE A 61 11.70 8.62 0.39
C PHE A 61 11.92 8.87 -1.10
N SER A 62 11.61 7.89 -1.94
CA SER A 62 11.77 7.97 -3.40
C SER A 62 10.94 9.12 -3.98
N LEU A 63 9.65 9.19 -3.64
CA LEU A 63 8.76 10.27 -4.09
C LEU A 63 9.22 11.65 -3.58
N SER A 64 9.70 11.74 -2.35
CA SER A 64 10.23 12.98 -1.78
C SER A 64 11.46 13.50 -2.53
N ARG A 65 12.29 12.61 -3.07
CA ARG A 65 13.44 12.97 -3.92
C ARG A 65 13.00 13.42 -5.30
N LEU A 66 12.01 12.74 -5.88
CA LEU A 66 11.46 13.06 -7.19
C LEU A 66 10.67 14.37 -7.20
N PHE A 67 10.17 14.84 -6.06
CA PHE A 67 9.37 16.07 -5.96
C PHE A 67 10.03 17.32 -6.57
N ARG A 68 11.37 17.38 -6.60
CA ARG A 68 12.13 18.48 -7.24
C ARG A 68 11.98 18.48 -8.77
N TYR A 69 11.67 17.34 -9.35
CA TYR A 69 11.53 17.10 -10.78
C TYR A 69 10.06 16.84 -11.11
N LYS A 70 9.27 17.91 -11.28
CA LYS A 70 7.80 17.85 -11.42
C LYS A 70 7.32 16.78 -12.43
N GLY A 71 7.95 16.69 -13.61
CA GLY A 71 7.60 15.69 -14.62
C GLY A 71 7.81 14.25 -14.14
N LEU A 72 8.97 13.96 -13.54
CA LEU A 72 9.27 12.63 -12.99
C LEU A 72 8.40 12.29 -11.78
N TYR A 73 8.06 13.29 -10.96
CA TYR A 73 7.16 13.10 -9.82
C TYR A 73 5.75 12.69 -10.26
N ILE A 74 5.19 13.35 -11.28
CA ILE A 74 3.89 12.98 -11.85
C ILE A 74 3.95 11.60 -12.51
N ALA A 75 4.99 11.34 -13.31
CA ALA A 75 5.19 10.04 -13.94
C ALA A 75 5.27 8.91 -12.91
N ALA A 76 5.94 9.13 -11.77
CA ALA A 76 6.03 8.16 -10.69
C ALA A 76 4.67 7.80 -10.09
N TYR A 77 3.74 8.75 -9.96
CA TYR A 77 2.38 8.46 -9.48
C TYR A 77 1.60 7.58 -10.45
N ILE A 78 1.73 7.84 -11.77
CA ILE A 78 1.10 7.01 -12.80
C ILE A 78 1.68 5.59 -12.77
N VAL A 79 3.01 5.47 -12.71
CA VAL A 79 3.69 4.16 -12.61
C VAL A 79 3.27 3.42 -11.35
N LEU A 80 3.23 4.08 -10.19
CA LEU A 80 2.80 3.46 -8.94
C LEU A 80 1.36 2.95 -9.03
N PHE A 81 0.47 3.69 -9.68
CA PHE A 81 -0.91 3.24 -9.85
C PHE A 81 -0.98 1.96 -10.69
N VAL A 82 -0.22 1.89 -11.79
CA VAL A 82 -0.09 0.65 -12.60
C VAL A 82 0.51 -0.49 -11.77
N VAL A 83 1.52 -0.20 -10.96
CA VAL A 83 2.14 -1.18 -10.05
C VAL A 83 1.13 -1.69 -9.02
N PHE A 84 0.28 -0.84 -8.44
CA PHE A 84 -0.74 -1.27 -7.49
C PHE A 84 -1.80 -2.18 -8.12
N ILE A 85 -2.18 -1.92 -9.37
CA ILE A 85 -3.04 -2.84 -10.13
C ILE A 85 -2.35 -4.19 -10.32
N GLY A 86 -1.09 -4.18 -10.75
CA GLY A 86 -0.31 -5.42 -10.92
C GLY A 86 -0.14 -6.20 -9.61
N LEU A 87 0.20 -5.50 -8.52
CA LEU A 87 0.39 -6.09 -7.19
C LEU A 87 -0.89 -6.73 -6.66
N PHE A 88 -2.08 -6.19 -6.96
CA PHE A 88 -3.33 -6.84 -6.59
C PHE A 88 -3.40 -8.28 -7.12
N PHE A 89 -3.16 -8.47 -8.43
CA PHE A 89 -3.19 -9.80 -9.04
C PHE A 89 -2.02 -10.68 -8.59
N ILE A 90 -0.81 -10.11 -8.53
CA ILE A 90 0.40 -10.86 -8.18
C ILE A 90 0.31 -11.37 -6.74
N LEU A 91 -0.05 -10.52 -5.77
CA LEU A 91 -0.11 -10.91 -4.37
C LEU A 91 -1.27 -11.87 -4.09
N SER A 92 -2.41 -11.69 -4.74
CA SER A 92 -3.52 -12.64 -4.63
C SER A 92 -3.18 -14.01 -5.21
N HIS A 93 -2.38 -14.07 -6.28
CA HIS A 93 -1.95 -15.34 -6.87
C HIS A 93 -0.81 -16.01 -6.11
N LEU A 94 0.10 -15.22 -5.52
CA LEU A 94 1.22 -15.75 -4.73
C LEU A 94 0.78 -16.28 -3.36
N SER A 95 -0.39 -15.87 -2.84
CA SER A 95 -0.86 -16.34 -1.55
C SER A 95 -1.05 -17.86 -1.54
N LEU A 96 -0.41 -18.51 -0.57
CA LEU A 96 -0.39 -19.96 -0.46
C LEU A 96 -1.51 -20.50 0.42
N THR A 97 -1.93 -19.72 1.41
CA THR A 97 -2.79 -20.18 2.50
C THR A 97 -4.11 -19.41 2.57
N ILE A 98 -4.11 -18.14 2.16
CA ILE A 98 -5.31 -17.31 2.11
C ILE A 98 -5.82 -17.26 0.67
N HIS A 99 -7.04 -17.75 0.47
CA HIS A 99 -7.68 -17.67 -0.83
C HIS A 99 -8.43 -16.36 -0.96
N TYR A 100 -8.13 -15.59 -2.01
CA TYR A 100 -8.79 -14.31 -2.31
C TYR A 100 -9.72 -14.46 -3.50
N ASP A 101 -11.00 -14.14 -3.31
CA ASP A 101 -11.95 -14.04 -4.41
C ASP A 101 -11.69 -12.75 -5.20
N LEU A 102 -11.09 -12.90 -6.39
CA LEU A 102 -10.75 -11.81 -7.29
C LEU A 102 -12.02 -11.15 -7.86
N THR A 103 -12.57 -10.22 -7.09
CA THR A 103 -13.75 -9.45 -7.45
C THR A 103 -13.40 -8.02 -7.80
N ILE A 104 -14.21 -7.41 -8.68
CA ILE A 104 -14.12 -5.97 -9.00
C ILE A 104 -14.25 -5.13 -7.73
N LYS A 105 -15.08 -5.57 -6.77
CA LYS A 105 -15.26 -4.91 -5.49
C LYS A 105 -13.97 -4.88 -4.66
N LEU A 106 -13.27 -6.01 -4.55
CA LEU A 106 -12.00 -6.11 -3.83
C LEU A 106 -10.92 -5.24 -4.49
N MET A 107 -10.82 -5.29 -5.82
CA MET A 107 -9.89 -4.45 -6.58
C MET A 107 -10.20 -2.96 -6.44
N PHE A 108 -11.48 -2.58 -6.42
CA PHE A 108 -11.90 -1.20 -6.21
C PHE A 108 -11.48 -0.68 -4.84
N VAL A 109 -11.71 -1.45 -3.78
CA VAL A 109 -11.29 -1.09 -2.40
C VAL A 109 -9.77 -0.96 -2.32
N TRP A 110 -9.04 -1.89 -2.92
CA TRP A 110 -7.58 -1.87 -2.99
C TRP A 110 -7.07 -0.57 -3.63
N LEU A 111 -7.56 -0.22 -4.82
CA LEU A 111 -7.14 0.98 -5.54
C LEU A 111 -7.58 2.27 -4.83
N LEU A 112 -8.75 2.27 -4.20
CA LEU A 112 -9.24 3.40 -3.45
C LEU A 112 -8.34 3.70 -2.25
N GLY A 113 -7.97 2.68 -1.47
CA GLY A 113 -7.03 2.84 -0.36
C GLY A 113 -5.66 3.36 -0.80
N HIS A 114 -5.12 2.83 -1.89
CA HIS A 114 -3.85 3.29 -2.44
C HIS A 114 -3.92 4.72 -2.99
N THR A 115 -5.09 5.14 -3.50
CA THR A 115 -5.31 6.54 -3.91
C THR A 115 -5.24 7.47 -2.70
N PHE A 116 -5.89 7.11 -1.59
CA PHE A 116 -5.78 7.86 -0.33
C PHE A 116 -4.34 7.89 0.20
N TYR A 117 -3.61 6.77 0.13
CA TYR A 117 -2.20 6.71 0.50
C TYR A 117 -1.36 7.69 -0.31
N LEU A 118 -1.44 7.65 -1.64
CA LEU A 118 -0.68 8.55 -2.52
C LEU A 118 -1.02 10.02 -2.27
N TYR A 119 -2.29 10.32 -1.98
CA TYR A 119 -2.74 11.66 -1.62
C TYR A 119 -2.15 12.14 -0.29
N ILE A 120 -2.17 11.30 0.76
CA ILE A 120 -1.55 11.60 2.06
C ILE A 120 -0.05 11.85 1.88
N VAL A 121 0.65 10.97 1.15
CA VAL A 121 2.07 11.14 0.84
C VAL A 121 2.32 12.46 0.12
N HIS A 122 1.49 12.81 -0.87
CA HIS A 122 1.60 14.08 -1.59
C HIS A 122 1.50 15.28 -0.64
N LEU A 123 0.47 15.32 0.22
CA LEU A 123 0.29 16.39 1.20
C LEU A 123 1.49 16.50 2.15
N MET A 124 1.97 15.36 2.67
CA MET A 124 3.10 15.32 3.59
C MET A 124 4.42 15.78 2.95
N ILE A 125 4.61 15.52 1.66
CA ILE A 125 5.75 16.01 0.87
C ILE A 125 5.59 17.51 0.61
N LYS A 126 4.44 17.95 0.09
CA LYS A 126 4.17 19.37 -0.19
C LYS A 126 4.39 20.23 1.05
N HIS A 127 3.90 19.82 2.21
CA HIS A 127 4.11 20.54 3.47
C HIS A 127 5.56 20.52 3.96
N ALA A 128 6.40 19.56 3.53
CA ALA A 128 7.82 19.52 3.87
C ALA A 128 8.68 20.51 3.08
N TYR A 129 8.18 20.94 1.91
CA TYR A 129 8.88 21.78 0.95
C TYR A 129 8.25 23.18 0.80
N SER A 130 7.20 23.46 1.58
CA SER A 130 6.60 24.79 1.75
C SER A 130 7.22 25.51 2.93
#